data_AF-A0A659UBG6-F1
#
_entry.id   AF-A0A659UBG6-F1
#
_cell.length_a   1.000
_cell.length_b   1.000
_cell.length_c   1.000
_cell.angle_alpha   90.00
_cell.angle_beta   90.00
_cell.angle_gamma   90.00
#
_symmetry.space_group_name_H-M   'P 1'
#
loop_
_entity.id
_entity.type
_entity.pdbx_description
1 polymer ?
#
loop_
_entity_poly.entity_id
_entity_poly.type
_entity_poly.pdbx_seq_one_letter_code
_entity_poly.pdbx_strand_id
1 'polypeptide(L)'
;ELMVPFDAYLSAEQIRFFEQDSVGASWRSYERNGRQWALPIDAACQVASYRPDLLERYGPVPRTHDEVLELGRLARKDGKWLGLPSVPTDAMCMLLTL
;
A
#
# COMPACT_ATOMS: atom_id res chain seq x y z
N GLU A 1 -2.85 -7.44 -31.40
CA GLU A 1 -3.10 -7.63 -29.96
C GLU A 1 -1.96 -6.94 -29.21
N LEU A 2 -2.23 -6.20 -28.13
CA LEU A 2 -1.21 -5.39 -27.42
C LEU A 2 -0.60 -6.10 -26.20
N MET A 3 -1.08 -7.31 -25.88
CA MET A 3 -0.59 -8.11 -24.77
C MET A 3 -0.46 -9.57 -25.20
N VAL A 4 0.49 -10.28 -24.58
CA VAL A 4 0.68 -11.72 -24.75
C VAL A 4 0.46 -12.38 -23.38
N PRO A 5 -0.27 -13.51 -23.29
CA PRO A 5 -0.41 -14.25 -22.04
C PRO A 5 0.96 -14.69 -21.53
N PHE A 6 1.35 -14.23 -20.35
CA PHE A 6 2.68 -14.46 -19.80
C PHE A 6 2.82 -15.89 -19.25
N ASP A 7 1.74 -16.43 -18.70
CA ASP A 7 1.63 -17.83 -18.24
C ASP A 7 2.02 -18.85 -19.30
N ALA A 8 1.78 -18.56 -20.59
CA ALA A 8 2.13 -19.45 -21.70
C ALA A 8 3.65 -19.72 -21.83
N TYR A 9 4.49 -18.89 -21.20
CA TYR A 9 5.95 -19.01 -21.21
C TYR A 9 6.53 -19.51 -19.89
N LEU A 10 5.67 -19.89 -18.93
CA LEU A 10 6.08 -20.40 -17.63
C LEU A 10 5.75 -21.89 -17.50
N SER A 11 6.63 -22.63 -16.82
CA SER A 11 6.29 -23.96 -16.36
C SER A 11 5.28 -23.90 -15.20
N ALA A 12 4.54 -24.99 -14.99
CA ALA A 12 3.64 -25.09 -13.84
C ALA A 12 4.37 -24.94 -12.50
N GLU A 13 5.65 -25.31 -12.44
CA GLU A 13 6.50 -25.10 -11.26
C GLU A 13 6.83 -23.62 -11.05
N GLN A 14 7.20 -22.90 -12.12
CA GLN A 14 7.46 -21.46 -12.05
C GLN A 14 6.21 -20.68 -11.65
N ILE A 15 5.04 -21.05 -12.18
CA ILE A 15 3.76 -20.44 -11.78
C ILE A 15 3.55 -20.58 -10.28
N ARG A 16 3.64 -21.81 -9.75
CA ARG A 16 3.47 -22.06 -8.31
C ARG A 16 4.51 -21.32 -7.46
N PHE A 17 5.75 -21.27 -7.93
CA PHE A 17 6.84 -20.57 -7.24
C PHE A 17 6.53 -19.07 -7.12
N PHE A 18 6.22 -18.40 -8.24
CA PHE A 18 5.95 -16.96 -8.22
C PHE A 18 4.63 -16.60 -7.53
N GLU A 19 3.61 -17.46 -7.62
CA GLU A 19 2.36 -17.29 -6.88
C GLU A 19 2.61 -17.32 -5.36
N GLN A 20 3.46 -18.24 -4.90
CA GLN A 20 3.83 -18.34 -3.48
C GLN A 20 4.78 -17.22 -3.03
N ASP A 21 5.66 -16.75 -3.92
CA ASP A 21 6.60 -15.64 -3.69
C ASP A 21 5.98 -14.26 -3.97
N SER A 22 4.67 -14.13 -3.81
CA SER A 22 3.93 -12.88 -4.02
C SER A 22 3.47 -12.26 -2.71
N VAL A 23 3.52 -10.92 -2.63
CA VAL A 23 3.03 -10.18 -1.46
C VAL A 23 1.52 -9.94 -1.58
N GLY A 24 0.75 -10.42 -0.61
CA GLY A 24 -0.70 -10.15 -0.52
C GLY A 24 -1.44 -10.56 -1.80
N ALA A 25 -2.22 -9.63 -2.37
CA ALA A 25 -2.99 -9.87 -3.59
C ALA A 25 -2.23 -9.60 -4.90
N SER A 26 -0.90 -9.45 -4.86
CA SER A 26 -0.10 -9.01 -6.01
C SER A 26 -0.15 -10.00 -7.18
N TRP A 27 -0.13 -11.32 -6.93
CA TRP A 27 -0.29 -12.29 -8.01
C TRP A 27 -1.62 -12.09 -8.77
N ARG A 28 -2.71 -12.00 -7.99
CA ARG A 28 -4.08 -11.87 -8.49
C ARG A 28 -4.33 -10.56 -9.24
N SER A 29 -3.62 -9.47 -8.93
CA SER A 29 -3.80 -8.18 -9.63
C SER A 29 -3.41 -8.22 -11.11
N TYR A 30 -2.58 -9.19 -11.50
CA TYR A 30 -2.16 -9.45 -12.87
C TYR A 30 -2.93 -10.59 -13.55
N GLU A 31 -3.89 -11.21 -12.85
CA GLU A 31 -4.78 -12.22 -13.39
C GLU A 31 -5.99 -11.55 -14.07
N ARG A 32 -6.24 -11.87 -15.34
CA ARG A 32 -7.45 -11.43 -16.05
C ARG A 32 -7.92 -12.48 -17.03
N ASN A 33 -9.22 -12.77 -17.02
CA ASN A 33 -9.84 -13.79 -17.89
C ASN A 33 -9.16 -15.17 -17.80
N GLY A 34 -8.77 -15.59 -16.58
CA GLY A 34 -8.12 -16.88 -16.33
C GLY A 34 -6.70 -17.02 -16.85
N ARG A 35 -6.02 -15.89 -17.12
CA ARG A 35 -4.63 -15.82 -17.59
C ARG A 35 -3.81 -14.91 -16.70
N GLN A 36 -2.54 -15.26 -16.53
CA GLN A 36 -1.53 -14.40 -15.93
C GLN A 36 -0.89 -13.54 -17.01
N TRP A 37 -0.98 -12.22 -16.88
CA TRP A 37 -0.50 -11.30 -17.92
C TRP A 37 0.88 -10.69 -17.65
N ALA A 38 1.35 -10.72 -16.40
CA ALA A 38 2.72 -10.37 -16.01
C ALA A 38 3.04 -10.94 -14.61
N LEU A 39 4.30 -10.82 -14.19
CA LEU A 39 4.70 -11.11 -12.81
C LEU A 39 4.60 -9.86 -11.94
N PRO A 40 4.14 -9.99 -10.68
CA PRO A 40 4.31 -8.92 -9.71
C PRO A 40 5.81 -8.81 -9.36
N ILE A 41 6.44 -7.70 -9.74
CA ILE A 41 7.85 -7.42 -9.42
C ILE A 41 8.00 -6.42 -8.26
N ASP A 42 6.93 -5.67 -7.99
CA ASP A 42 6.80 -4.74 -6.87
C ASP A 42 5.35 -4.74 -6.35
N ALA A 43 5.16 -4.11 -5.19
CA ALA A 43 3.85 -3.86 -4.62
C ALA A 43 3.79 -2.43 -4.07
N ALA A 44 2.80 -1.66 -4.50
CA ALA A 44 2.52 -0.34 -3.94
C ALA A 44 1.67 -0.49 -2.68
N CYS A 45 2.09 0.14 -1.58
CA CYS A 45 1.30 0.23 -0.36
C CYS A 45 1.37 1.64 0.23
N GLN A 46 0.32 2.05 0.93
CA GLN A 46 0.35 3.27 1.71
C GLN A 46 1.11 3.02 3.02
N VAL A 47 2.08 3.88 3.31
CA VAL A 47 2.88 3.82 4.52
C VAL A 47 2.83 5.16 5.24
N ALA A 48 2.71 5.11 6.56
CA ALA A 48 2.90 6.29 7.40
C ALA A 48 4.38 6.44 7.74
N SER A 49 4.89 7.68 7.67
CA SER A 49 6.23 8.03 8.12
C SER A 49 6.16 9.12 9.18
N TYR A 50 7.05 9.07 10.17
CA TYR A 50 7.04 10.02 11.28
C TYR A 50 8.45 10.30 11.81
N ARG A 51 8.58 11.40 12.57
CA ARG A 51 9.78 11.78 13.30
C ARG A 51 9.64 11.39 14.77
N PRO A 52 10.36 10.36 15.26
CA PRO A 52 10.20 9.88 16.64
C PRO A 52 10.37 10.98 17.69
N ASP A 53 11.37 11.84 17.52
CA ASP A 53 11.68 12.95 18.43
C ASP A 53 10.60 14.05 18.49
N LEU A 54 9.78 14.17 17.43
CA LEU A 54 8.62 15.05 17.42
C LEU A 54 7.37 14.37 17.98
N LEU A 55 7.20 13.08 17.69
CA LEU A 55 6.01 12.31 18.08
C LEU A 55 5.99 11.99 19.56
N GLU A 56 7.14 11.71 20.18
CA GLU A 56 7.26 11.35 21.60
C GLU A 56 6.62 12.38 22.54
N ARG A 57 6.55 13.66 22.12
CA ARG A 57 5.90 14.75 22.86
C ARG A 57 4.37 14.61 22.94
N TYR A 58 3.75 13.86 22.02
CA TYR A 58 2.31 13.67 21.92
C TYR A 58 1.87 12.26 22.30
N GLY A 59 2.80 11.30 22.42
CA GLY A 59 2.52 9.94 22.88
C GLY A 59 3.11 8.85 21.97
N PRO A 60 2.61 7.61 22.08
CA PRO A 60 3.09 6.48 21.29
C PRO A 60 2.70 6.61 19.81
N VAL A 61 3.29 5.75 18.97
CA VAL A 61 2.93 5.65 17.55
C VAL A 61 1.49 5.20 17.40
N PRO A 62 0.62 5.96 16.70
CA PRO A 62 -0.77 5.59 16.51
C PRO A 62 -0.86 4.29 15.70
N ARG A 63 -1.77 3.42 16.12
CA ARG A 63 -2.07 2.11 15.53
C ARG A 63 -3.44 2.06 14.85
N THR A 64 -4.27 3.05 15.09
CA THR A 64 -5.62 3.15 14.54
C THR A 64 -5.85 4.51 13.88
N HIS A 65 -6.86 4.60 13.00
CA HIS A 65 -7.23 5.86 12.37
C HIS A 65 -7.68 6.91 13.39
N ASP A 66 -8.46 6.50 14.40
CA ASP A 66 -8.92 7.40 15.46
C ASP A 66 -7.76 7.99 16.27
N GLU A 67 -6.73 7.19 16.54
CA GLU A 67 -5.50 7.68 17.20
C GLU A 67 -4.74 8.69 16.33
N VAL A 68 -4.72 8.51 15.00
CA VAL A 68 -4.13 9.50 14.07
C VAL A 68 -4.90 10.82 14.11
N LEU A 69 -6.24 10.76 14.16
CA LEU A 69 -7.07 11.96 14.28
C LEU A 69 -6.82 12.69 15.60
N GLU A 70 -6.69 11.95 16.70
CA GLU A 70 -6.40 12.55 18.00
C GLU A 70 -5.00 13.16 18.07
N LEU A 71 -3.98 12.48 17.54
CA LEU A 71 -2.65 13.05 17.35
C LEU A 71 -2.72 14.38 16.57
N GLY A 72 -3.52 14.45 15.52
CA GLY A 72 -3.74 15.67 14.74
C GLY A 72 -4.38 16.80 15.55
N ARG A 73 -5.32 16.49 16.44
CA ARG A 73 -5.92 17.48 17.37
C ARG A 73 -4.90 18.00 18.37
N LEU A 74 -4.05 17.14 18.91
CA LEU A 74 -2.97 17.52 19.84
C LEU A 74 -1.92 18.39 19.16
N ALA A 75 -1.41 17.96 18.01
CA ALA A 75 -0.40 18.69 17.25
C ALA A 75 -0.87 20.10 16.84
N ARG A 76 -2.16 20.25 16.52
CA ARG A 76 -2.76 21.56 16.18
C ARG A 76 -2.71 22.57 17.33
N LYS A 77 -2.76 22.13 18.59
CA LYS A 77 -2.63 23.04 19.76
C LYS A 77 -1.26 23.72 19.80
N ASP A 78 -0.25 23.09 19.21
CA ASP A 78 1.12 23.62 19.10
C ASP A 78 1.41 24.25 17.73
N GLY A 79 0.38 24.53 16.92
CA GLY A 79 0.54 25.10 15.57
C GLY A 79 1.19 24.14 14.56
N LYS A 80 1.16 22.82 14.82
CA LYS A 80 1.70 21.79 13.91
C LYS A 80 0.56 21.03 13.22
N TRP A 81 0.89 20.38 12.09
CA TRP A 81 -0.06 19.60 11.30
C TRP A 81 0.51 18.25 10.90
N LEU A 82 -0.40 17.28 10.71
CA LEU A 82 -0.09 16.04 10.02
C LEU A 82 -0.22 16.27 8.51
N GLY A 83 0.80 15.88 7.76
CA GLY A 83 0.80 15.96 6.30
C GLY A 83 0.11 14.74 5.69
N LEU A 84 -0.66 14.97 4.63
CA LEU A 84 -1.19 13.92 3.77
C LEU A 84 -0.68 14.17 2.34
N PRO A 85 -0.35 13.12 1.58
CA PRO A 85 -0.07 13.27 0.17
C PRO A 85 -1.28 13.87 -0.55
N SER A 86 -1.03 14.89 -1.38
CA SER A 86 -2.07 15.72 -2.00
C SER A 86 -2.36 15.38 -3.46
N VAL A 87 -1.69 14.36 -4.02
CA VAL A 87 -1.99 13.90 -5.38
C VAL A 87 -3.34 13.17 -5.35
N PRO A 88 -4.23 13.40 -6.33
CA PRO A 88 -5.57 12.80 -6.36
C PRO A 88 -5.57 11.27 -6.19
N THR A 89 -4.59 10.57 -6.76
CA THR A 89 -4.44 9.12 -6.62
C THR A 89 -4.22 8.70 -5.15
N ASP A 90 -3.43 9.47 -4.40
CA ASP A 90 -3.10 9.15 -3.01
C ASP A 90 -4.31 9.38 -2.11
N ALA A 91 -5.08 10.44 -2.38
CA ALA A 91 -6.34 10.71 -1.68
C ALA A 91 -7.39 9.62 -1.95
N MET A 92 -7.49 9.12 -3.18
CA MET A 92 -8.36 8.00 -3.52
C MET A 92 -7.92 6.71 -2.82
N CYS A 93 -6.62 6.43 -2.78
CA CYS A 93 -6.09 5.24 -2.09
C CYS A 93 -6.35 5.28 -0.58
N MET A 94 -6.32 6.47 0.06
CA MET A 94 -6.71 6.61 1.47
C MET A 94 -8.16 6.21 1.70
N LEU A 95 -9.09 6.58 0.81
CA LEU A 95 -10.49 6.21 0.94
C LEU A 95 -10.72 4.71 0.71
N LEU A 96 -10.07 4.12 -0.29
CA LEU A 96 -10.24 2.71 -0.66
C LEU A 96 -9.64 1.72 0.35
N THR A 97 -8.84 2.21 1.30
CA THR A 97 -8.17 1.40 2.34
C THR A 97 -8.78 1.56 3.73
N LEU A 98 -9.78 2.43 3.90
CA LEU A 98 -10.65 2.51 5.09
C LEU A 98 -11.75 1.43 5.05
#